data_AF-A0A845E8Y6-F1
#
_entry.id   AF-A0A845E8Y6-F1
#
_cell.length_a   1.000
_cell.length_b   1.000
_cell.length_c   1.000
_cell.angle_alpha   90.00
_cell.angle_beta   90.00
_cell.angle_gamma   90.00
#
_symmetry.space_group_name_H-M   'P 1'
#
loop_
_entity.id
_entity.type
_entity.pdbx_description
1 polymer ?
#
loop_
_entity_poly.entity_id
_entity_poly.type
_entity_poly.pdbx_seq_one_letter_code
_entity_poly.pdbx_strand_id
1 'polypeptide(L)'
;IMPGFIDSHVHYVQLEIMASFGRQLLDWLNDYTFPEECRFAAREHAETMAEAFLEELLRVGTTTAQVFGSSHPGSMDAFFAASQRRELRMLAGKVLMDRHAPEALTDDTLGGIRDSERLIADWHGKGRLGYSVTPRFAPTSTRAQLDAAGGLLRSDPSLWLQTHLAENTGEIAWVAELFPESRDYLHVYEQSGLVGPRSTFAHGIHLD
;
A
#
# COMPACT_ATOMS: atom_id res chain seq x y z
N ILE A 1 -17.76 -10.10 -24.87
CA ILE A 1 -18.22 -9.67 -23.53
C ILE A 1 -17.68 -10.67 -22.53
N MET A 2 -16.97 -10.21 -21.51
CA MET A 2 -16.35 -11.04 -20.47
C MET A 2 -16.43 -10.31 -19.11
N PRO A 3 -16.23 -11.01 -17.97
CA PRO A 3 -16.04 -10.34 -16.69
C PRO A 3 -14.88 -9.34 -16.74
N GLY A 4 -14.98 -8.24 -16.00
CA GLY A 4 -13.90 -7.26 -15.92
C GLY A 4 -12.67 -7.83 -15.20
N PHE A 5 -11.49 -7.32 -15.54
CA PHE A 5 -10.23 -7.78 -14.96
C PHE A 5 -10.10 -7.36 -13.49
N ILE A 6 -9.35 -8.18 -12.75
CA ILE A 6 -8.97 -7.95 -11.36
C ILE A 6 -7.47 -7.71 -11.34
N ASP A 7 -7.06 -6.54 -10.85
CA ASP A 7 -5.66 -6.21 -10.62
C ASP A 7 -5.34 -6.37 -9.13
N SER A 8 -4.52 -7.36 -8.79
CA SER A 8 -4.23 -7.68 -7.38
C SER A 8 -3.18 -6.77 -6.74
N HIS A 9 -2.48 -5.94 -7.52
CA HIS A 9 -1.45 -5.06 -6.97
C HIS A 9 -1.11 -3.93 -7.94
N VAL A 10 -1.43 -2.71 -7.53
CA VAL A 10 -1.11 -1.50 -8.31
C VAL A 10 -0.95 -0.29 -7.38
N HIS A 11 -0.10 0.67 -7.75
CA HIS A 11 0.11 1.91 -7.01
C HIS A 11 -0.52 3.08 -7.75
N TYR A 12 -1.61 3.67 -7.24
CA TYR A 12 -2.24 4.80 -7.94
C TYR A 12 -1.38 6.07 -7.90
N VAL A 13 -0.51 6.15 -6.90
CA VAL A 13 0.38 7.28 -6.64
C VAL A 13 1.65 7.27 -7.51
N GLN A 14 1.72 6.38 -8.50
CA GLN A 14 2.90 6.20 -9.34
C GLN A 14 2.59 6.33 -10.84
N LEU A 15 1.38 6.76 -11.22
CA LEU A 15 0.95 6.86 -12.61
C LEU A 15 1.89 7.74 -13.47
N GLU A 16 2.35 8.89 -12.95
CA GLU A 16 3.22 9.82 -13.69
C GLU A 16 4.66 9.31 -13.85
N ILE A 17 5.10 8.38 -13.00
CA ILE A 17 6.47 7.84 -13.02
C ILE A 17 6.56 6.46 -13.68
N MET A 18 5.44 5.91 -14.15
CA MET A 18 5.43 4.64 -14.88
C MET A 18 6.45 4.64 -16.01
N ALA A 19 7.24 3.57 -16.10
CA ALA A 19 8.30 3.38 -17.11
C ALA A 19 9.47 4.38 -17.05
N SER A 20 9.70 5.06 -15.92
CA SER A 20 10.96 5.77 -15.69
C SER A 20 12.17 4.80 -15.67
N PHE A 21 13.39 5.31 -15.77
CA PHE A 21 14.60 4.48 -15.80
C PHE A 21 15.11 4.15 -14.38
N GLY A 22 14.82 2.95 -13.89
CA GLY A 22 15.40 2.40 -12.65
C GLY A 22 16.51 1.39 -12.93
N ARG A 23 17.61 1.45 -12.17
CA ARG A 23 18.67 0.42 -12.23
C ARG A 23 18.29 -0.81 -11.38
N GLN A 24 17.87 -0.58 -10.14
CA GLN A 24 17.41 -1.57 -9.17
C GLN A 24 16.28 -0.98 -8.29
N LEU A 25 15.56 -1.82 -7.55
CA LEU A 25 14.39 -1.42 -6.74
C LEU A 25 14.66 -0.25 -5.78
N LEU A 26 15.78 -0.28 -5.05
CA LEU A 26 16.08 0.78 -4.07
C LEU A 26 16.42 2.12 -4.74
N ASP A 27 17.11 2.11 -5.88
CA ASP A 27 17.35 3.31 -6.67
C ASP A 27 16.02 3.87 -7.19
N TRP A 28 15.15 2.99 -7.70
CA TRP A 28 13.81 3.36 -8.16
C TRP A 28 12.96 4.04 -7.08
N LEU A 29 13.00 3.50 -5.86
CA LEU A 29 12.26 4.06 -4.73
C LEU A 29 12.73 5.48 -4.41
N ASN A 30 14.04 5.69 -4.32
CA ASN A 30 14.61 6.98 -3.92
C ASN A 30 14.58 8.04 -5.02
N ASP A 31 14.84 7.64 -6.28
CA ASP A 31 15.01 8.60 -7.38
C ASP A 31 13.68 9.05 -7.99
N TYR A 32 12.64 8.20 -7.92
CA TYR A 32 11.35 8.47 -8.59
C TYR A 32 10.15 8.32 -7.66
N THR A 33 10.10 7.22 -6.92
CA THR A 33 8.87 6.86 -6.20
C THR A 33 8.57 7.81 -5.04
N PHE A 34 9.52 8.00 -4.12
CA PHE A 34 9.31 8.85 -2.98
C PHE A 34 9.12 10.33 -3.35
N PRO A 35 9.89 10.92 -4.29
CA PRO A 35 9.62 12.29 -4.75
C PRO A 35 8.20 12.47 -5.31
N GLU A 36 7.70 11.52 -6.09
CA GLU A 36 6.35 11.60 -6.66
C GLU A 36 5.28 11.44 -5.58
N GLU A 37 5.42 10.43 -4.70
CA GLU A 37 4.45 10.18 -3.63
C GLU A 37 4.33 11.37 -2.65
N CYS A 38 5.38 12.18 -2.47
CA CYS A 38 5.32 13.41 -1.68
C CYS A 38 4.28 14.42 -2.20
N ARG A 39 4.02 14.45 -3.51
CA ARG A 39 3.08 15.39 -4.14
C ARG A 39 1.63 15.13 -3.72
N PHE A 40 1.33 13.92 -3.25
CA PHE A 40 0.01 13.53 -2.76
C PHE A 40 -0.35 14.13 -1.38
N ALA A 41 0.57 14.87 -0.76
CA ALA A 41 0.23 15.79 0.33
C ALA A 41 -0.75 16.90 -0.13
N ALA A 42 -0.66 17.32 -1.39
CA ALA A 42 -1.53 18.33 -1.98
C ALA A 42 -2.86 17.70 -2.43
N ARG A 43 -3.96 18.16 -1.84
CA ARG A 43 -5.30 17.61 -2.12
C ARG A 43 -5.69 17.66 -3.59
N GLU A 44 -5.45 18.79 -4.27
CA GLU A 44 -5.79 18.96 -5.69
C GLU A 44 -5.06 17.95 -6.58
N HIS A 45 -3.77 17.68 -6.29
CA HIS A 45 -3.01 16.68 -7.00
C HIS A 45 -3.57 15.27 -6.75
N ALA A 46 -3.86 14.93 -5.49
CA ALA A 46 -4.45 13.63 -5.17
C ALA A 46 -5.82 13.41 -5.83
N GLU A 47 -6.69 14.43 -5.88
CA GLU A 47 -7.98 14.37 -6.57
C GLU A 47 -7.81 14.19 -8.09
N THR A 48 -6.92 14.96 -8.71
CA THR A 48 -6.63 14.87 -10.14
C THR A 48 -6.11 13.47 -10.50
N MET A 49 -5.14 12.96 -9.73
CA MET A 49 -4.52 11.67 -10.00
C MET A 49 -5.45 10.50 -9.71
N ALA A 50 -6.31 10.58 -8.70
CA ALA A 50 -7.32 9.56 -8.45
C ALA A 50 -8.30 9.40 -9.63
N GLU A 51 -8.74 10.52 -10.22
CA GLU A 51 -9.61 10.50 -11.39
C GLU A 51 -8.91 9.90 -12.62
N ALA A 52 -7.69 10.37 -12.92
CA ALA A 52 -6.89 9.89 -14.04
C ALA A 52 -6.56 8.39 -13.92
N PHE A 53 -6.15 7.93 -12.74
CA PHE A 53 -5.84 6.52 -12.49
C PHE A 53 -7.05 5.60 -12.70
N LEU A 54 -8.21 5.99 -12.17
CA LEU A 54 -9.43 5.18 -12.31
C LEU A 54 -9.93 5.15 -13.76
N GLU A 55 -9.76 6.23 -14.51
CA GLU A 55 -10.02 6.26 -15.95
C GLU A 55 -9.11 5.29 -16.71
N GLU A 56 -7.81 5.28 -16.41
CA GLU A 56 -6.86 4.35 -17.02
C GLU A 56 -7.14 2.88 -16.70
N LEU A 57 -7.47 2.55 -15.43
CA LEU A 57 -7.87 1.19 -15.06
C LEU A 57 -9.08 0.72 -15.87
N LEU A 58 -10.11 1.55 -15.98
CA LEU A 58 -11.31 1.22 -16.74
C LEU A 58 -11.04 1.11 -18.24
N ARG A 59 -10.17 1.98 -18.78
CA ARG A 59 -9.77 1.99 -20.19
C ARG A 59 -9.12 0.66 -20.61
N VAL A 60 -8.38 0.02 -19.70
CA VAL A 60 -7.74 -1.30 -19.94
C VAL A 60 -8.60 -2.49 -19.48
N GLY A 61 -9.83 -2.24 -19.03
CA GLY A 61 -10.80 -3.28 -18.65
C GLY A 61 -10.68 -3.78 -17.21
N THR A 62 -9.85 -3.16 -16.37
CA THR A 62 -9.77 -3.45 -14.93
C THR A 62 -10.95 -2.81 -14.22
N THR A 63 -11.73 -3.63 -13.52
CA THR A 63 -12.95 -3.20 -12.80
C THR A 63 -12.86 -3.38 -11.29
N THR A 64 -11.82 -4.07 -10.83
CA THR A 64 -11.50 -4.24 -9.41
C THR A 64 -9.99 -4.23 -9.27
N ALA A 65 -9.50 -3.47 -8.30
CA ALA A 65 -8.08 -3.44 -7.98
C ALA A 65 -7.83 -3.44 -6.47
N GLN A 66 -6.68 -3.99 -6.07
CA GLN A 66 -6.09 -3.79 -4.77
C GLN A 66 -4.92 -2.80 -4.89
N VAL A 67 -5.09 -1.63 -4.27
CA VAL A 67 -4.40 -0.40 -4.65
C VAL A 67 -3.61 0.19 -3.48
N PHE A 68 -2.32 0.44 -3.70
CA PHE A 68 -1.45 1.20 -2.82
C PHE A 68 -1.69 2.71 -3.03
N GLY A 69 -1.88 3.43 -1.92
CA GLY A 69 -1.87 4.89 -1.90
C GLY A 69 -0.54 5.50 -1.50
N SER A 70 -0.55 6.76 -1.08
CA SER A 70 0.59 7.36 -0.39
C SER A 70 0.44 7.19 1.13
N SER A 71 1.43 7.65 1.89
CA SER A 71 1.32 7.77 3.34
C SER A 71 0.43 8.92 3.80
N HIS A 72 -0.05 9.79 2.90
CA HIS A 72 -0.94 10.90 3.26
C HIS A 72 -2.40 10.44 3.32
N PRO A 73 -3.12 10.62 4.45
CA PRO A 73 -4.52 10.18 4.58
C PRO A 73 -5.47 10.90 3.61
N GLY A 74 -5.22 12.17 3.31
CA GLY A 74 -6.02 12.95 2.36
C GLY A 74 -5.96 12.40 0.93
N SER A 75 -4.88 11.71 0.57
CA SER A 75 -4.76 11.03 -0.72
C SER A 75 -5.76 9.88 -0.85
N MET A 76 -5.94 9.13 0.24
CA MET A 76 -6.92 8.03 0.29
C MET A 76 -8.36 8.52 0.28
N ASP A 77 -8.64 9.66 0.91
CA ASP A 77 -9.96 10.29 0.83
C ASP A 77 -10.32 10.63 -0.62
N ALA A 78 -9.36 11.16 -1.40
CA ALA A 78 -9.55 11.45 -2.82
C ALA A 78 -9.83 10.18 -3.63
N PHE A 79 -9.00 9.14 -3.45
CA PHE A 79 -9.15 7.86 -4.14
C PHE A 79 -10.48 7.17 -3.85
N PHE A 80 -10.87 7.07 -2.57
CA PHE A 80 -12.12 6.42 -2.20
C PHE A 80 -13.34 7.23 -2.65
N ALA A 81 -13.32 8.57 -2.54
CA ALA A 81 -14.41 9.40 -3.05
C ALA A 81 -14.60 9.21 -4.57
N ALA A 82 -13.52 9.20 -5.34
CA ALA A 82 -13.55 8.98 -6.78
C ALA A 82 -14.04 7.58 -7.17
N SER A 83 -13.63 6.56 -6.41
CA SER A 83 -14.07 5.17 -6.57
C SER A 83 -15.56 5.00 -6.23
N GLN A 84 -16.03 5.64 -5.16
CA GLN A 84 -17.41 5.58 -4.70
C GLN A 84 -18.37 6.21 -5.72
N ARG A 85 -18.02 7.38 -6.28
CA ARG A 85 -18.83 8.06 -7.32
C ARG A 85 -19.07 7.18 -8.55
N ARG A 86 -18.15 6.26 -8.83
CA ARG A 86 -18.20 5.30 -9.95
C ARG A 86 -18.75 3.93 -9.57
N GLU A 87 -19.14 3.75 -8.29
CA GLU A 87 -19.63 2.48 -7.74
C GLU A 87 -18.66 1.30 -7.95
N LEU A 88 -17.35 1.58 -7.97
CA LEU A 88 -16.32 0.57 -8.21
C LEU A 88 -16.07 -0.29 -6.97
N ARG A 89 -15.65 -1.54 -7.21
CA ARG A 89 -15.09 -2.40 -6.17
C ARG A 89 -13.60 -2.13 -6.09
N MET A 90 -13.16 -1.43 -5.05
CA MET A 90 -11.74 -1.15 -4.82
C MET A 90 -11.35 -1.56 -3.41
N LEU A 91 -10.20 -2.23 -3.29
CA LEU A 91 -9.52 -2.47 -2.03
C LEU A 91 -8.33 -1.51 -1.98
N ALA A 92 -8.24 -0.63 -0.99
CA ALA A 92 -7.12 0.31 -0.95
C ALA A 92 -6.80 0.72 0.48
N GLY A 93 -5.64 1.32 0.69
CA GLY A 93 -5.26 1.82 2.00
C GLY A 93 -4.13 2.82 1.95
N LYS A 94 -4.05 3.64 3.00
CA LYS A 94 -2.92 4.52 3.26
C LYS A 94 -1.70 3.65 3.52
N VAL A 95 -0.57 4.03 2.95
CA VAL A 95 0.69 3.34 3.20
C VAL A 95 1.21 3.69 4.60
N LEU A 96 1.67 2.68 5.34
CA LEU A 96 2.39 2.82 6.60
C LEU A 96 3.88 2.69 6.33
N MET A 97 4.64 3.69 6.79
CA MET A 97 6.09 3.73 6.77
C MET A 97 6.57 4.71 7.84
N ASP A 98 7.39 4.28 8.80
CA ASP A 98 7.91 5.12 9.89
C ASP A 98 9.44 5.21 9.92
N ARG A 99 10.11 4.57 8.96
CA ARG A 99 11.57 4.65 8.80
C ARG A 99 12.00 4.46 7.36
N HIS A 100 13.27 4.77 7.08
CA HIS A 100 13.96 4.51 5.81
C HIS A 100 13.23 5.03 4.56
N ALA A 101 12.49 6.13 4.72
CA ALA A 101 11.87 6.93 3.67
C ALA A 101 12.05 8.42 4.01
N PRO A 102 11.83 9.35 3.06
CA PRO A 102 11.89 10.78 3.34
C PRO A 102 10.92 11.20 4.45
N GLU A 103 11.29 12.20 5.25
CA GLU A 103 10.50 12.69 6.39
C GLU A 103 9.05 13.06 5.99
N ALA A 104 8.89 13.63 4.79
CA ALA A 104 7.57 13.99 4.26
C ALA A 104 6.65 12.80 3.97
N LEU A 105 7.20 11.57 3.89
CA LEU A 105 6.42 10.34 3.70
C LEU A 105 6.36 9.47 4.95
N THR A 106 7.26 9.65 5.91
CA THR A 106 7.25 8.88 7.14
C THR A 106 6.16 9.37 8.09
N ASP A 107 5.36 8.45 8.62
CA ASP A 107 4.45 8.71 9.72
C ASP A 107 5.11 8.40 11.09
N ASP A 108 4.57 8.98 12.15
CA ASP A 108 4.72 8.41 13.48
C ASP A 108 3.84 7.15 13.57
N THR A 109 4.31 6.08 14.22
CA THR A 109 3.57 4.82 14.31
C THR A 109 2.14 5.03 14.82
N LEU A 110 1.93 5.82 15.87
CA LEU A 110 0.58 6.07 16.42
C LEU A 110 -0.24 6.95 15.47
N GLY A 111 0.40 7.95 14.85
CA GLY A 111 -0.22 8.78 13.81
C GLY A 111 -0.75 7.97 12.64
N GLY A 112 0.09 7.12 12.03
CA GLY A 112 -0.28 6.29 10.89
C GLY A 112 -1.42 5.30 11.19
N ILE A 113 -1.44 4.76 12.40
CA ILE A 113 -2.53 3.88 12.87
C ILE A 113 -3.82 4.67 13.07
N ARG A 114 -3.79 5.83 13.72
CA ARG A 114 -4.98 6.69 13.90
C ARG A 114 -5.57 7.13 12.56
N ASP A 115 -4.73 7.48 11.60
CA ASP A 115 -5.16 7.81 10.24
C ASP A 115 -5.84 6.62 9.56
N SER A 116 -5.29 5.43 9.75
CA SER A 116 -5.86 4.18 9.22
C SER A 116 -7.20 3.86 9.86
N GLU A 117 -7.34 3.99 11.18
CA GLU A 117 -8.62 3.80 11.89
C GLU A 117 -9.69 4.76 11.39
N ARG A 118 -9.33 6.04 11.21
CA ARG A 118 -10.23 7.05 10.61
C ARG A 118 -10.67 6.61 9.21
N LEU A 119 -9.73 6.26 8.34
CA LEU A 119 -10.04 5.83 6.97
C LEU A 119 -10.88 4.55 6.93
N ILE A 120 -10.65 3.61 7.84
CA ILE A 120 -11.47 2.41 7.99
C ILE A 120 -12.91 2.80 8.35
N ALA A 121 -13.11 3.66 9.34
CA ALA A 121 -14.43 4.10 9.77
C ALA A 121 -15.20 4.84 8.65
N ASP A 122 -14.48 5.67 7.89
CA ASP A 122 -15.06 6.52 6.85
C ASP A 122 -15.37 5.72 5.57
N TRP A 123 -14.53 4.78 5.18
CA TRP A 123 -14.57 4.16 3.83
C TRP A 123 -14.77 2.65 3.79
N HIS A 124 -14.37 1.90 4.83
CA HIS A 124 -14.52 0.45 4.80
C HIS A 124 -16.00 0.04 4.76
N GLY A 125 -16.36 -0.85 3.83
CA GLY A 125 -17.74 -1.32 3.69
C GLY A 125 -18.72 -0.28 3.13
N LYS A 126 -18.26 0.92 2.75
CA LYS A 126 -19.13 1.91 2.07
C LYS A 126 -19.35 1.49 0.62
N GLY A 127 -20.58 1.11 0.30
CA GLY A 127 -20.92 0.59 -1.03
C GLY A 127 -20.10 -0.67 -1.32
N ARG A 128 -19.19 -0.59 -2.30
CA ARG A 128 -18.32 -1.71 -2.71
C ARG A 128 -16.86 -1.50 -2.31
N LEU A 129 -16.56 -0.57 -1.42
CA LEU A 129 -15.18 -0.27 -1.02
C LEU A 129 -14.71 -1.17 0.13
N GLY A 130 -13.44 -1.56 0.08
CA GLY A 130 -12.74 -2.28 1.14
C GLY A 130 -11.44 -1.57 1.52
N TYR A 131 -11.03 -1.70 2.78
CA TYR A 131 -9.80 -1.10 3.27
C TYR A 131 -8.73 -2.19 3.38
N SER A 132 -7.52 -1.89 2.91
CA SER A 132 -6.34 -2.73 3.05
C SER A 132 -5.39 -2.09 4.04
N VAL A 133 -5.08 -2.76 5.15
CA VAL A 133 -3.96 -2.38 6.01
C VAL A 133 -2.69 -2.54 5.19
N THR A 134 -1.95 -1.44 4.99
CA THR A 134 -0.91 -1.36 3.96
C THR A 134 0.44 -0.91 4.53
N PRO A 135 1.16 -1.73 5.32
CA PRO A 135 2.60 -1.55 5.46
C PRO A 135 3.24 -1.59 4.07
N ARG A 136 4.13 -0.65 3.76
CA ARG A 136 4.72 -0.63 2.41
C ARG A 136 5.47 -1.93 2.13
N PHE A 137 6.47 -2.18 2.98
CA PHE A 137 7.31 -3.37 3.03
C PHE A 137 8.10 -3.33 4.35
N ALA A 138 8.62 -4.46 4.83
CA ALA A 138 9.22 -4.54 6.17
C ALA A 138 10.38 -3.54 6.43
N PRO A 139 11.26 -3.23 5.46
CA PRO A 139 12.31 -2.23 5.66
C PRO A 139 11.77 -0.87 6.11
N THR A 140 10.67 -0.37 5.56
CA THR A 140 10.16 0.97 5.94
C THR A 140 9.28 1.01 7.19
N SER A 141 9.08 -0.13 7.86
CA SER A 141 8.25 -0.22 9.06
C SER A 141 9.04 -0.79 10.23
N THR A 142 9.05 -0.09 11.35
CA THR A 142 9.56 -0.65 12.61
C THR A 142 8.71 -1.86 13.04
N ARG A 143 9.28 -2.70 13.91
CA ARG A 143 8.53 -3.80 14.53
C ARG A 143 7.26 -3.30 15.24
N ALA A 144 7.33 -2.14 15.90
CA ALA A 144 6.18 -1.53 16.55
C ALA A 144 5.05 -1.17 15.56
N GLN A 145 5.40 -0.63 14.39
CA GLN A 145 4.41 -0.33 13.36
C GLN A 145 3.81 -1.59 12.73
N LEU A 146 4.61 -2.62 12.47
CA LEU A 146 4.11 -3.90 11.97
C LEU A 146 3.16 -4.57 12.98
N ASP A 147 3.52 -4.58 14.26
CA ASP A 147 2.68 -5.17 15.32
C ASP A 147 1.37 -4.38 15.49
N ALA A 148 1.41 -3.05 15.38
CA ALA A 148 0.22 -2.21 15.42
C ALA A 148 -0.69 -2.41 14.20
N ALA A 149 -0.12 -2.54 13.00
CA ALA A 149 -0.85 -2.92 11.79
C ALA A 149 -1.52 -4.30 11.94
N GLY A 150 -0.84 -5.25 12.58
CA GLY A 150 -1.42 -6.55 12.92
C GLY A 150 -2.56 -6.43 13.93
N GLY A 151 -2.46 -5.50 14.87
CA GLY A 151 -3.53 -5.12 15.78
C GLY A 151 -4.78 -4.64 15.06
N LEU A 152 -4.63 -3.77 14.05
CA LEU A 152 -5.72 -3.33 13.18
C LEU A 152 -6.35 -4.50 12.42
N LEU A 153 -5.54 -5.34 11.77
CA LEU A 153 -6.06 -6.46 11.00
C LEU A 153 -6.86 -7.47 11.85
N ARG A 154 -6.48 -7.64 13.13
CA ARG A 154 -7.20 -8.50 14.08
C ARG A 154 -8.49 -7.85 14.62
N SER A 155 -8.62 -6.52 14.58
CA SER A 155 -9.78 -5.83 15.15
C SER A 155 -11.04 -6.00 14.30
N ASP A 156 -10.88 -6.24 12.99
CA ASP A 156 -11.98 -6.50 12.06
C ASP A 156 -11.56 -7.53 10.99
N PRO A 157 -12.13 -8.76 11.00
CA PRO A 157 -11.78 -9.83 10.07
C PRO A 157 -12.22 -9.57 8.61
N SER A 158 -12.96 -8.48 8.35
CA SER A 158 -13.35 -8.08 7.01
C SER A 158 -12.34 -7.15 6.31
N LEU A 159 -11.36 -6.63 7.07
CA LEU A 159 -10.21 -5.91 6.55
C LEU A 159 -9.32 -6.79 5.68
N TRP A 160 -8.61 -6.15 4.76
CA TRP A 160 -7.61 -6.77 3.90
C TRP A 160 -6.22 -6.34 4.35
N LEU A 161 -5.21 -7.06 3.88
CA LEU A 161 -3.81 -6.63 3.97
C LEU A 161 -3.18 -6.67 2.58
N GLN A 162 -2.30 -5.71 2.32
CA GLN A 162 -1.36 -5.75 1.21
C GLN A 162 0.03 -5.26 1.67
N THR A 163 1.10 -5.89 1.20
CA THR A 163 2.50 -5.48 1.39
C THR A 163 3.38 -6.10 0.29
N HIS A 164 4.63 -5.68 0.16
CA HIS A 164 5.60 -6.34 -0.75
C HIS A 164 6.33 -7.48 -0.02
N LEU A 165 6.74 -8.50 -0.79
CA LEU A 165 7.49 -9.63 -0.28
C LEU A 165 8.47 -10.15 -1.34
N ALA A 166 9.73 -10.28 -0.95
CA ALA A 166 10.76 -11.01 -1.70
C ALA A 166 10.84 -10.63 -3.19
N GLU A 167 10.83 -9.33 -3.48
CA GLU A 167 10.90 -8.81 -4.85
C GLU A 167 12.34 -8.79 -5.36
N ASN A 168 13.29 -8.40 -4.52
CA ASN A 168 14.68 -8.23 -4.90
C ASN A 168 15.65 -8.88 -3.90
N THR A 169 16.78 -9.42 -4.38
CA THR A 169 17.78 -10.06 -3.50
C THR A 169 18.46 -9.07 -2.55
N GLY A 170 18.67 -7.81 -2.97
CA GLY A 170 19.18 -6.75 -2.11
C GLY A 170 18.18 -6.33 -1.04
N GLU A 171 16.89 -6.29 -1.39
CA GLU A 171 15.80 -6.08 -0.43
C GLU A 171 15.76 -7.18 0.64
N ILE A 172 15.87 -8.46 0.24
CA ILE A 172 15.89 -9.60 1.16
C ILE A 172 17.08 -9.52 2.12
N ALA A 173 18.28 -9.21 1.61
CA ALA A 173 19.46 -9.03 2.45
C ALA A 173 19.24 -7.91 3.48
N TRP A 174 18.65 -6.79 3.06
CA TRP A 174 18.35 -5.66 3.95
C TRP A 174 17.31 -6.02 5.02
N VAL A 175 16.28 -6.80 4.67
CA VAL A 175 15.33 -7.34 5.65
C VAL A 175 16.02 -8.21 6.69
N ALA A 176 16.90 -9.12 6.27
CA ALA A 176 17.65 -9.98 7.19
C ALA A 176 18.57 -9.17 8.14
N GLU A 177 19.11 -8.04 7.69
CA GLU A 177 19.87 -7.12 8.55
C GLU A 177 18.98 -6.40 9.57
N LEU A 178 17.78 -5.96 9.14
CA LEU A 178 16.86 -5.18 9.98
C LEU A 178 16.04 -6.02 10.97
N PHE A 179 15.84 -7.31 10.67
CA PHE A 179 15.06 -8.26 11.47
C PHE A 179 15.84 -9.58 11.66
N PRO A 180 17.00 -9.55 12.34
CA PRO A 180 17.89 -10.71 12.47
C PRO A 180 17.29 -11.86 13.29
N GLU A 181 16.20 -11.61 14.04
CA GLU A 181 15.44 -12.62 14.76
C GLU A 181 14.48 -13.42 13.86
N SER A 182 14.20 -12.93 12.65
CA SER A 182 13.28 -13.58 11.72
C SER A 182 14.06 -14.58 10.85
N ARG A 183 13.52 -15.81 10.71
CA ARG A 183 14.18 -16.86 9.93
C ARG A 183 14.19 -16.61 8.41
N ASP A 184 13.20 -15.87 7.93
CA ASP A 184 12.97 -15.53 6.52
C ASP A 184 12.14 -14.22 6.45
N TYR A 185 11.96 -13.65 5.25
CA TYR A 185 11.22 -12.39 5.08
C TYR A 185 9.73 -12.54 5.46
N LEU A 186 9.07 -13.63 5.07
CA LEU A 186 7.66 -13.83 5.41
C LEU A 186 7.45 -13.91 6.94
N HIS A 187 8.40 -14.50 7.66
CA HIS A 187 8.36 -14.65 9.10
C HIS A 187 8.35 -13.30 9.84
N VAL A 188 8.91 -12.24 9.25
CA VAL A 188 8.76 -10.86 9.78
C VAL A 188 7.27 -10.49 9.88
N TYR A 189 6.49 -10.79 8.84
CA TYR A 189 5.05 -10.52 8.80
C TYR A 189 4.25 -11.51 9.65
N GLU A 190 4.65 -12.79 9.72
CA GLU A 190 4.03 -13.79 10.59
C GLU A 190 4.11 -13.38 12.06
N GLN A 191 5.27 -12.90 12.51
CA GLN A 191 5.52 -12.48 13.88
C GLN A 191 4.64 -11.31 14.33
N SER A 192 4.19 -10.47 13.40
CA SER A 192 3.25 -9.36 13.66
C SER A 192 1.78 -9.74 13.44
N GLY A 193 1.50 -10.97 12.99
CA GLY A 193 0.15 -11.45 12.70
C GLY A 193 -0.47 -10.82 11.45
N LEU A 194 0.36 -10.49 10.46
CA LEU A 194 -0.06 -9.92 9.18
C LEU A 194 -0.35 -10.99 8.12
N VAL A 195 0.00 -12.25 8.35
CA VAL A 195 -0.26 -13.36 7.43
C VAL A 195 -1.62 -14.00 7.74
N GLY A 196 -2.52 -14.01 6.74
CA GLY A 196 -3.86 -14.59 6.88
C GLY A 196 -4.63 -14.68 5.57
N PRO A 197 -5.91 -15.13 5.59
CA PRO A 197 -6.70 -15.42 4.38
C PRO A 197 -6.99 -14.21 3.48
N ARG A 198 -6.78 -12.99 3.97
CA ARG A 198 -7.01 -11.72 3.25
C ARG A 198 -5.72 -10.91 3.06
N SER A 199 -4.57 -11.57 3.18
CA SER A 199 -3.26 -10.96 3.04
C SER A 199 -2.71 -11.20 1.65
N THR A 200 -2.46 -10.11 0.92
CA THR A 200 -1.83 -10.13 -0.39
C THR A 200 -0.37 -9.70 -0.26
N PHE A 201 0.54 -10.55 -0.74
CA PHE A 201 1.97 -10.27 -0.77
C PHE A 201 2.40 -10.10 -2.22
N ALA A 202 2.77 -8.88 -2.59
CA ALA A 202 3.19 -8.58 -3.96
C ALA A 202 4.57 -9.21 -4.27
N HIS A 203 4.76 -9.58 -5.52
CA HIS A 203 5.98 -10.17 -6.11
C HIS A 203 6.21 -11.64 -5.76
N GLY A 204 6.76 -11.96 -4.59
CA GLY A 204 7.08 -13.34 -4.22
C GLY A 204 8.04 -14.03 -5.18
N ILE A 205 9.03 -13.31 -5.71
CA ILE A 205 9.95 -13.80 -6.74
C ILE A 205 11.02 -14.72 -6.13
N HIS A 206 11.50 -14.36 -4.94
CA HIS A 206 12.64 -15.00 -4.28
C HIS A 206 12.21 -15.60 -2.92
N LEU A 207 11.28 -16.55 -2.96
CA LEU A 207 10.84 -17.30 -1.79
C LEU A 207 11.78 -18.50 -1.54
N ASP A 208 12.00 -18.82 -0.27
CA ASP A 208 12.77 -19.99 0.19
C ASP A 208 11.99 -21.32 0.06
#